data_AF-A0A2S5JG61-F1
#
_entry.id   AF-A0A2S5JG61-F1
#
_cell.length_a   1.000
_cell.length_b   1.000
_cell.length_c   1.000
_cell.angle_alpha   90.00
_cell.angle_beta   90.00
_cell.angle_gamma   90.00
#
_symmetry.space_group_name_H-M   'P 1'
#
loop_
_entity.id
_entity.type
_entity.pdbx_description
1 polymer ?
#
loop_
_entity_poly.entity_id
_entity_poly.type
_entity_poly.pdbx_seq_one_letter_code
_entity_poly.pdbx_strand_id
1 'polypeptide(L)'
;MLPLWRLVRIRLTASPPGACLAFEDSRNGLLAARAAGMACIVSPGPYTDDQDFSKADLVVDCFSHADSIDAVRRALCAVSIRTGDKTWL
;
A
#
# COMPACT_ATOMS: atom_id res chain seq x y z
N MET A 1 8.49 -17.49 -16.92
CA MET A 1 7.43 -17.93 -15.98
C MET A 1 7.09 -16.75 -15.09
N LEU A 2 5.96 -16.08 -15.31
CA LEU A 2 5.58 -14.89 -14.53
C LEU A 2 4.89 -15.36 -13.24
N PRO A 3 5.36 -14.94 -12.06
CA PRO A 3 4.77 -15.36 -10.79
C PRO A 3 3.35 -14.81 -10.60
N LEU A 4 2.50 -15.59 -9.90
CA LEU A 4 1.06 -15.40 -9.71
C LEU A 4 0.64 -14.01 -9.18
N TRP A 5 1.54 -13.25 -8.56
CA TRP A 5 1.25 -11.91 -8.04
C TRP A 5 1.04 -10.83 -9.11
N ARG A 6 1.34 -11.09 -10.39
CA ARG A 6 1.10 -10.14 -11.49
C ARG A 6 -0.40 -9.93 -11.80
N LEU A 7 -1.28 -10.81 -11.35
CA LEU A 7 -2.67 -10.92 -11.85
C LEU A 7 -3.71 -10.03 -11.13
N VAL A 8 -3.45 -9.55 -9.92
CA VAL A 8 -4.41 -8.70 -9.17
C VAL A 8 -4.38 -7.23 -9.61
N ARG A 9 -3.48 -6.87 -10.54
CA ARG A 9 -3.04 -5.48 -10.73
C ARG A 9 -3.96 -4.56 -11.57
N ILE A 10 -4.78 -5.07 -12.48
CA ILE A 10 -5.47 -4.22 -13.48
C ILE A 10 -6.83 -4.84 -13.83
N ARG A 11 -7.89 -4.51 -13.09
CA ARG A 11 -9.25 -4.82 -13.57
C ARG A 11 -10.22 -3.64 -13.49
N LEU A 12 -9.91 -2.58 -12.74
CA LEU A 12 -10.88 -1.49 -12.49
C LEU A 12 -10.45 -0.10 -12.98
N THR A 13 -9.16 0.20 -13.15
CA THR A 13 -8.71 1.55 -13.54
C THR A 13 -7.51 1.52 -14.50
N ALA A 14 -7.51 2.37 -15.52
CA ALA A 14 -6.44 2.51 -16.53
C ALA A 14 -5.21 3.32 -16.04
N SER A 15 -5.01 3.45 -14.73
CA SER A 15 -3.99 4.33 -14.13
C SER A 15 -2.62 3.64 -14.01
N PRO A 16 -1.50 4.40 -14.10
CA PRO A 16 -0.17 3.85 -13.85
C PRO A 16 -0.01 3.45 -12.38
N PRO A 17 0.78 2.41 -12.05
CA PRO A 17 0.91 1.92 -10.67
C PRO A 17 1.48 2.94 -9.70
N GLY A 18 2.36 3.82 -10.17
CA GLY A 18 2.90 4.94 -9.39
C GLY A 18 1.86 6.03 -9.12
N ALA A 19 0.61 5.86 -9.54
CA ALA A 19 -0.54 6.67 -9.14
C ALA A 19 -1.58 5.85 -8.35
N CYS A 20 -1.22 4.64 -7.91
CA CYS A 20 -2.09 3.76 -7.15
C CYS A 20 -1.53 3.53 -5.74
N LEU A 21 -2.44 3.41 -4.79
CA LEU A 21 -2.16 3.04 -3.40
C LEU A 21 -2.78 1.68 -3.11
N ALA A 22 -1.99 0.76 -2.56
CA ALA A 22 -2.47 -0.52 -2.07
C ALA A 22 -2.73 -0.47 -0.55
N PHE A 23 -3.84 -1.06 -0.14
CA PHE A 23 -4.16 -1.33 1.26
C PHE A 23 -4.08 -2.83 1.47
N GLU A 24 -3.23 -3.27 2.40
CA GLU A 24 -2.94 -4.69 2.59
C GLU A 24 -2.94 -5.06 4.08
N ASP A 25 -3.10 -6.33 4.36
CA ASP A 25 -3.01 -6.91 5.72
C ASP A 25 -1.92 -7.98 5.84
N SER A 26 -1.27 -8.36 4.74
CA SER A 26 -0.30 -9.46 4.68
C SER A 26 0.97 -9.09 3.94
N ARG A 27 2.09 -9.75 4.31
CA ARG A 27 3.39 -9.53 3.68
C ARG A 27 3.38 -9.89 2.20
N ASN A 28 2.60 -10.89 1.81
CA ASN A 28 2.49 -11.28 0.41
C ASN A 28 1.82 -10.18 -0.43
N GLY A 29 0.76 -9.57 0.11
CA GLY A 29 0.11 -8.40 -0.48
C GLY A 29 1.07 -7.22 -0.62
N LEU A 30 1.79 -6.88 0.46
CA LEU A 30 2.82 -5.84 0.44
C LEU A 30 3.87 -6.08 -0.66
N LEU A 31 4.43 -7.28 -0.74
CA LEU A 31 5.44 -7.60 -1.75
C LEU A 31 4.88 -7.51 -3.17
N ALA A 32 3.63 -7.93 -3.38
CA ALA A 32 2.95 -7.81 -4.67
C ALA A 32 2.76 -6.34 -5.06
N ALA A 33 2.29 -5.49 -4.15
CA ALA A 33 2.11 -4.06 -4.36
C ALA A 33 3.44 -3.36 -4.71
N ARG A 34 4.51 -3.65 -3.96
CA ARG A 34 5.84 -3.09 -4.22
C ARG A 34 6.39 -3.56 -5.58
N ALA A 35 6.22 -4.83 -5.92
CA ALA A 35 6.65 -5.35 -7.22
C ALA A 35 5.82 -4.81 -8.39
N ALA A 36 4.59 -4.37 -8.13
CA ALA A 36 3.77 -3.62 -9.08
C ALA A 36 4.18 -2.16 -9.24
N GLY A 37 5.02 -1.62 -8.35
CA GLY A 37 5.42 -0.22 -8.32
C GLY A 37 4.44 0.72 -7.61
N MET A 38 3.57 0.17 -6.75
CA MET A 38 2.58 0.92 -5.98
C MET A 38 3.12 1.28 -4.60
N ALA A 39 2.62 2.39 -4.03
CA ALA A 39 2.72 2.62 -2.60
C ALA A 39 1.83 1.64 -1.84
N CYS A 40 2.19 1.27 -0.62
CA CYS A 40 1.44 0.29 0.17
C CYS A 40 1.36 0.70 1.64
N ILE A 41 0.12 0.80 2.15
CA ILE A 41 -0.17 0.92 3.58
C ILE A 41 -0.62 -0.45 4.06
N VAL A 42 -0.05 -0.90 5.17
CA VAL A 42 -0.37 -2.18 5.79
C VAL A 42 -1.10 -1.99 7.12
N SER A 43 -2.13 -2.77 7.34
CA SER A 43 -2.75 -2.96 8.65
C SER A 43 -2.67 -4.45 9.01
N PRO A 44 -1.70 -4.88 9.83
CA PRO A 44 -1.55 -6.28 10.18
C PRO A 44 -2.80 -6.81 10.87
N GLY A 45 -3.22 -8.02 10.48
CA GLY A 45 -4.29 -8.74 11.13
C GLY A 45 -3.77 -9.70 12.21
N PRO A 46 -4.68 -10.35 12.95
CA PRO A 46 -4.30 -11.31 14.00
C PRO A 46 -3.48 -12.53 13.54
N TYR A 47 -3.40 -12.77 12.22
CA TYR A 47 -2.68 -13.89 11.62
C TYR A 47 -1.41 -13.46 10.88
N THR A 48 -1.11 -12.16 10.88
CA THR A 48 -0.03 -11.58 10.09
C THR A 48 0.82 -10.61 10.90
N ASP A 49 0.53 -10.41 12.18
CA ASP A 49 1.23 -9.48 13.08
C ASP A 49 2.71 -9.85 13.31
N ASP A 50 3.05 -11.11 13.17
CA ASP A 50 4.40 -11.66 13.23
C ASP A 50 5.21 -11.50 11.93
N GLN A 51 4.59 -10.99 10.86
CA GLN A 51 5.23 -10.85 9.55
C GLN A 51 6.06 -9.56 9.44
N ASP A 52 7.09 -9.61 8.59
CA ASP A 52 7.93 -8.45 8.32
C ASP A 52 7.26 -7.48 7.32
N PHE A 53 6.91 -6.30 7.83
CA PHE A 53 6.34 -5.17 7.07
C PHE A 53 7.30 -3.99 6.88
N SER A 54 8.61 -4.18 7.07
CA SER A 54 9.63 -3.11 6.90
C SER A 54 9.64 -2.44 5.53
N LYS A 55 9.04 -3.07 4.52
CA LYS A 55 8.91 -2.54 3.14
C LYS A 55 7.62 -1.74 2.91
N ALA A 56 6.72 -1.66 3.88
CA ALA A 56 5.51 -0.85 3.78
C ALA A 56 5.87 0.64 3.84
N ASP A 57 5.13 1.46 3.12
CA ASP A 57 5.28 2.90 3.21
C ASP A 57 4.65 3.44 4.51
N LEU A 58 3.63 2.74 5.04
CA LEU A 58 3.06 2.99 6.37
C LEU A 58 2.49 1.69 6.95
N VAL A 59 2.64 1.52 8.26
CA VAL A 59 1.94 0.49 9.03
C VAL A 59 0.97 1.20 9.98
N VAL A 60 -0.30 0.79 9.98
CA VAL A 60 -1.35 1.32 10.85
C VAL A 60 -2.00 0.17 11.63
N ASP A 61 -2.63 0.48 12.76
CA ASP A 61 -3.33 -0.54 13.55
C ASP A 61 -4.62 -1.02 12.89
N CYS A 62 -5.34 -0.09 12.23
CA CYS A 62 -6.57 -0.38 11.51
C CYS A 62 -6.86 0.68 10.44
N PHE A 63 -7.69 0.32 9.45
CA PHE A 63 -8.19 1.24 8.42
C PHE A 63 -9.47 2.00 8.81
N SER A 64 -9.94 1.88 10.06
CA SER A 64 -11.20 2.52 10.49
C SER A 64 -11.22 4.04 10.36
N HIS A 65 -10.04 4.68 10.29
CA HIS A 65 -9.90 6.12 10.08
C HIS A 65 -9.73 6.51 8.59
N ALA A 66 -9.76 5.56 7.66
CA ALA A 66 -9.68 5.78 6.21
C ALA A 66 -11.09 5.83 5.58
N ASP A 67 -11.99 6.61 6.19
CA ASP A 67 -13.41 6.71 5.83
C ASP A 67 -13.70 7.67 4.65
N SER A 68 -12.69 8.40 4.21
CA SER A 68 -12.79 9.44 3.20
C SER A 68 -11.48 9.59 2.43
N ILE A 69 -11.57 10.10 1.20
CA ILE A 69 -10.38 10.39 0.36
C ILE A 69 -9.43 11.36 1.08
N ASP A 70 -9.97 12.34 1.81
CA ASP A 70 -9.16 13.29 2.57
C ASP A 70 -8.47 12.64 3.77
N ALA A 71 -9.11 11.67 4.43
CA ALA A 71 -8.46 10.91 5.47
C ALA A 71 -7.30 10.06 4.92
N VAL A 72 -7.48 9.42 3.76
CA VAL A 72 -6.40 8.72 3.05
C VAL A 72 -5.27 9.68 2.67
N ARG A 73 -5.60 10.86 2.13
CA ARG A 73 -4.61 11.90 1.81
C ARG A 73 -3.80 12.35 3.03
N ARG A 74 -4.44 12.53 4.19
CA ARG A 74 -3.74 12.88 5.45
C ARG A 74 -2.78 11.78 5.87
N ALA A 75 -3.20 10.52 5.81
CA ALA A 75 -2.33 9.38 6.11
C ALA A 75 -1.12 9.34 5.16
N LEU A 76 -1.32 9.62 3.87
CA LEU A 76 -0.25 9.69 2.87
C LEU A 76 0.71 10.88 3.07
N CYS A 77 0.21 12.05 3.49
CA CYS A 77 1.07 13.19 3.80
C CYS A 77 2.05 12.87 4.94
N ALA A 78 1.64 12.05 5.93
CA ALA A 78 2.53 11.58 6.99
C ALA A 78 3.64 10.64 6.47
N VAL A 79 3.42 9.97 5.32
CA VAL A 79 4.38 9.09 4.63
C VAL A 79 5.37 9.88 3.79
N SER A 80 4.89 10.88 3.03
CA SER A 80 5.70 11.68 2.10
C SER A 80 6.85 12.43 2.80
N ILE A 81 6.73 12.70 4.11
CA ILE A 81 7.77 13.36 4.91
C ILE A 81 9.00 12.44 5.16
N ARG A 82 8.86 11.11 5.08
CA ARG A 82 9.97 10.15 5.36
C ARG A 82 10.72 9.68 4.11
N THR A 83 10.06 9.62 2.96
CA THR A 83 10.68 9.27 1.68
C THR A 83 10.86 10.53 0.86
N GLY A 84 12.01 11.19 0.97
CA GLY A 84 12.36 12.32 0.11
C GLY A 84 12.07 11.98 -1.35
N ASP A 85 11.31 12.85 -2.01
CA ASP A 85 10.80 12.75 -3.39
C ASP A 85 9.85 11.58 -3.69
N LYS A 86 8.54 11.79 -3.45
CA LYS A 86 7.44 11.50 -4.40
C LYS A 86 6.25 12.44 -4.12
N THR A 87 6.05 13.45 -4.96
CA THR A 87 4.84 14.28 -4.99
C THR A 87 3.66 13.48 -5.54
N TRP A 88 2.64 13.23 -4.72
CA TRP A 88 1.41 12.51 -5.05
C TRP A 88 0.26 13.46 -5.40
N LEU A 89 0.49 14.38 -6.34
CA LEU A 89 -0.52 15.30 -6.88
C LEU A 89 -1.09 14.78 -8.21
#